data_AF-A0A399JDY9-F1
#
_entry.id   AF-A0A399JDY9-F1
#
_cell.length_a   1.000
_cell.length_b   1.000
_cell.length_c   1.000
_cell.angle_alpha   90.00
_cell.angle_beta   90.00
_cell.angle_gamma   90.00
#
_symmetry.space_group_name_H-M   'P 1'
#
loop_
_entity.id
_entity.type
_entity.pdbx_description
1 polymer ?
#
loop_
_entity_poly.entity_id
_entity_poly.type
_entity_poly.pdbx_seq_one_letter_code
_entity_poly.pdbx_strand_id
1 'polypeptide(L)'
;MKSGAAKSLPATVMGFTADAGSGPAVLYKDANHKMIGVGAPLSSPLASLVEYIKKDKTRAGTGWCGGTGATDSIVCYVDTKDGVINLSSTSSEIPLETLVAFANELAAAVGVE
;
A
#
# COMPACT_ATOMS: atom_id res chain seq x y z
N MET A 1 0.74 -12.95 21.88
CA MET A 1 0.97 -12.69 20.45
C MET A 1 1.15 -11.18 20.29
N LYS A 2 2.36 -10.71 19.95
CA LYS A 2 2.65 -9.26 19.87
C LYS A 2 2.11 -8.72 18.55
N SER A 3 1.01 -7.96 18.62
CA SER A 3 0.54 -7.08 17.53
C SER A 3 1.61 -6.02 17.24
N GLY A 4 2.52 -6.32 16.32
CA GLY A 4 3.71 -5.50 16.04
C GLY A 4 3.59 -4.56 14.84
N ALA A 5 2.66 -4.79 13.90
CA ALA A 5 2.56 -4.00 12.67
C ALA A 5 1.53 -2.85 12.74
N ALA A 6 0.58 -2.91 13.68
CA ALA A 6 -0.53 -1.95 13.74
C ALA A 6 -0.21 -0.65 14.51
N LYS A 7 0.98 -0.51 15.12
CA LYS A 7 1.24 0.60 16.05
C LYS A 7 1.77 1.88 15.39
N SER A 8 2.13 1.85 14.10
CA SER A 8 2.71 3.00 13.37
C SER A 8 1.93 3.42 12.12
N LEU A 9 0.88 2.70 11.72
CA LEU A 9 0.07 3.08 10.56
C LEU A 9 -1.02 4.09 10.97
N PRO A 10 -1.22 5.18 10.22
CA PRO A 10 -2.25 6.19 10.51
C PRO A 10 -3.66 5.58 10.44
N ALA A 11 -4.55 5.97 11.35
CA ALA A 11 -5.93 5.47 11.38
C ALA A 11 -6.73 5.84 10.12
N THR A 12 -6.36 6.94 9.46
CA THR A 12 -7.02 7.43 8.25
C THR A 12 -5.99 7.96 7.26
N VAL A 13 -6.19 7.65 5.97
CA VAL A 13 -5.39 8.18 4.85
C VAL A 13 -6.34 8.46 3.69
N MET A 14 -6.35 9.69 3.18
CA MET A 14 -7.19 10.09 2.02
C MET A 14 -8.67 9.70 2.12
N GLY A 15 -9.25 9.73 3.32
CA GLY A 15 -10.66 9.35 3.54
C GLY A 15 -10.91 7.83 3.64
N PHE A 16 -9.87 7.00 3.55
CA PHE A 16 -9.95 5.59 3.92
C PHE A 16 -9.59 5.42 5.39
N THR A 17 -10.33 4.58 6.09
CA THR A 17 -10.11 4.27 7.50
C THR A 17 -9.54 2.87 7.66
N ALA A 18 -8.53 2.72 8.51
CA ALA A 18 -7.95 1.43 8.85
C ALA A 18 -8.97 0.57 9.62
N ASP A 19 -9.17 -0.65 9.13
CA ASP A 19 -9.96 -1.69 9.79
C ASP A 19 -9.04 -2.45 10.77
N ALA A 20 -9.21 -2.19 12.07
CA ALA A 20 -8.38 -2.79 13.12
C ALA A 20 -8.53 -4.33 13.24
N GLY A 21 -9.49 -4.94 12.54
CA GLY A 21 -9.80 -6.38 12.60
C GLY A 21 -9.26 -7.22 11.44
N SER A 22 -8.50 -6.66 10.50
CA SER A 22 -8.27 -7.28 9.19
C SER A 22 -7.18 -8.37 9.09
N GLY A 23 -6.63 -8.85 10.21
CA GLY A 23 -5.61 -9.92 10.21
C GLY A 23 -4.18 -9.41 9.99
N PRO A 24 -3.30 -10.16 9.28
CA PRO A 24 -1.88 -9.80 9.13
C PRO A 24 -1.62 -8.61 8.19
N ALA A 25 -2.62 -8.22 7.38
CA ALA A 25 -2.62 -7.01 6.59
C ALA A 25 -3.65 -6.01 7.18
N VAL A 26 -3.33 -4.72 7.14
CA VAL A 26 -4.26 -3.66 7.50
C VAL A 26 -5.09 -3.30 6.26
N LEU A 27 -6.40 -3.43 6.35
CA LEU A 27 -7.31 -3.01 5.28
C LEU A 27 -7.77 -1.58 5.54
N TYR A 28 -7.61 -0.72 4.55
CA TYR A 28 -8.14 0.64 4.54
C TYR A 28 -9.42 0.67 3.70
N LYS A 29 -10.52 1.18 4.26
CA LYS A 29 -11.84 1.21 3.61
C LYS A 29 -12.38 2.63 3.49
N ASP A 30 -12.91 2.99 2.32
CA ASP A 30 -13.61 4.28 2.13
C ASP A 30 -15.11 4.16 2.46
N ALA A 31 -15.84 5.28 2.33
CA ALA A 31 -17.28 5.34 2.56
C ALA A 31 -18.11 4.50 1.58
N ASN A 32 -17.54 4.09 0.44
CA ASN A 32 -18.16 3.24 -0.56
C ASN A 32 -17.73 1.77 -0.42
N HIS A 33 -17.07 1.40 0.69
CA HIS A 33 -16.53 0.06 0.96
C HIS A 33 -15.42 -0.41 0.01
N LYS A 34 -14.78 0.49 -0.73
CA LYS A 34 -13.60 0.17 -1.54
C LYS A 34 -12.40 -0.05 -0.63
N MET A 35 -11.52 -0.98 -1.00
CA MET A 35 -10.46 -1.45 -0.10
C MET A 35 -9.06 -1.29 -0.67
N ILE A 36 -8.14 -0.86 0.19
CA ILE A 36 -6.69 -0.90 -0.05
C ILE A 36 -6.08 -1.77 1.05
N GLY A 37 -5.42 -2.85 0.66
CA GLY A 37 -4.65 -3.67 1.59
C GLY A 37 -3.25 -3.10 1.77
N VAL A 38 -2.81 -3.00 3.02
CA VAL A 38 -1.46 -2.61 3.40
C VAL A 38 -0.82 -3.77 4.15
N GLY A 39 0.21 -4.34 3.55
CA GLY A 39 0.99 -5.43 4.15
C GLY A 39 1.98 -4.91 5.19
N ALA A 40 2.46 -5.82 6.05
CA ALA A 40 3.61 -5.54 6.89
C ALA A 40 4.85 -5.23 6.03
N PRO A 41 5.82 -4.43 6.54
CA PRO A 41 7.06 -4.18 5.84
C PRO A 41 7.78 -5.47 5.44
N LEU A 42 8.20 -5.53 4.18
CA LEU A 42 8.93 -6.64 3.60
C LEU A 42 10.43 -6.44 3.77
N SER A 43 11.15 -7.53 4.02
CA SER A 43 12.62 -7.55 4.10
C SER A 43 13.32 -7.60 2.73
N SER A 44 12.54 -7.82 1.66
CA SER A 44 13.07 -7.87 0.30
C SER A 44 13.41 -6.45 -0.20
N PRO A 45 14.49 -6.27 -0.96
CA PRO A 45 14.86 -4.97 -1.49
C PRO A 45 13.80 -4.48 -2.49
N LEU A 46 13.55 -3.17 -2.48
CA LEU A 46 12.59 -2.53 -3.39
C LEU A 46 12.83 -2.90 -4.86
N ALA A 47 14.09 -2.96 -5.28
CA ALA A 47 14.46 -3.25 -6.67
C ALA A 47 13.87 -4.58 -7.16
N SER A 48 13.93 -5.64 -6.33
CA SER A 48 13.35 -6.95 -6.67
C SER A 48 11.83 -6.94 -6.65
N LEU A 49 11.22 -6.20 -5.73
CA LEU A 49 9.76 -6.12 -5.63
C LEU A 49 9.14 -5.37 -6.81
N VAL A 50 9.82 -4.33 -7.29
CA VAL A 50 9.38 -3.55 -8.45
C VAL A 50 9.35 -4.39 -9.74
N GLU A 51 10.08 -5.50 -9.81
CA GLU A 51 10.00 -6.43 -10.95
C GLU A 51 8.62 -7.12 -11.06
N TYR A 52 7.83 -7.17 -9.99
CA TYR A 52 6.45 -7.67 -10.04
C TYR A 52 5.48 -6.71 -10.73
N ILE A 53 5.87 -5.44 -10.93
CA ILE A 53 5.08 -4.47 -11.69
C ILE A 53 5.37 -4.66 -13.18
N LYS A 54 4.37 -5.13 -13.92
CA LYS A 54 4.46 -5.45 -15.35
C LYS A 54 3.81 -4.41 -16.27
N LYS A 55 2.91 -3.59 -15.74
CA LYS A 55 2.13 -2.61 -16.53
C LYS A 55 1.98 -1.28 -15.78
N ASP A 56 1.86 -0.20 -16.54
CA ASP A 56 1.49 1.13 -16.06
C ASP A 56 2.33 1.59 -14.87
N LYS A 57 3.64 1.29 -14.94
CA LYS A 57 4.58 1.55 -13.86
C LYS A 57 4.67 3.04 -13.58
N THR A 58 4.14 3.45 -12.44
CA THR A 58 3.98 4.85 -12.02
C THR A 58 4.76 5.08 -10.74
N ARG A 59 5.41 6.24 -10.62
CA ARG A 59 6.22 6.56 -9.44
C ARG A 59 5.33 6.94 -8.25
N ALA A 60 5.67 6.44 -7.06
CA ALA A 60 4.99 6.78 -5.80
C ALA A 60 6.04 7.03 -4.71
N GLY A 61 6.41 8.30 -4.50
CA GLY A 61 7.41 8.70 -3.52
C GLY A 61 8.77 8.06 -3.80
N THR A 62 9.26 7.30 -2.83
CA THR A 62 10.49 6.48 -2.91
C THR A 62 10.29 5.16 -3.68
N GLY A 63 9.05 4.83 -4.04
CA GLY A 63 8.62 3.56 -4.61
C GLY A 63 7.96 3.64 -5.98
N TRP A 64 7.27 2.56 -6.32
CA TRP A 64 6.57 2.38 -7.59
C TRP A 64 5.25 1.64 -7.42
N CYS A 65 4.28 2.00 -8.25
CA CYS A 65 2.99 1.33 -8.37
C CYS A 65 2.75 0.85 -9.80
N GLY A 66 1.83 -0.08 -9.98
CA GLY A 66 1.34 -0.47 -11.29
C GLY A 66 0.64 -1.83 -11.27
N GLY A 67 0.30 -2.32 -12.46
CA GLY A 67 -0.34 -3.62 -12.62
C GLY A 67 0.64 -4.78 -12.53
N THR A 68 0.24 -5.88 -11.89
CA THR A 68 1.07 -7.11 -11.76
C THR A 68 1.05 -8.00 -13.01
N GLY A 69 0.20 -7.69 -13.98
CA GLY A 69 -0.04 -8.50 -15.16
C GLY A 69 -1.19 -9.51 -14.99
N ALA A 70 -1.61 -9.79 -13.76
CA ALA A 70 -2.90 -10.41 -13.48
C ALA A 70 -4.04 -9.41 -13.76
N THR A 71 -5.19 -9.91 -14.20
CA THR A 71 -6.36 -9.08 -14.51
C THR A 71 -6.75 -8.25 -13.29
N ASP A 72 -6.84 -6.94 -13.49
CA ASP A 72 -7.21 -5.93 -12.51
C ASP A 72 -6.39 -5.85 -11.22
N SER A 73 -5.26 -6.56 -11.09
CA SER A 73 -4.44 -6.49 -9.88
C SER A 73 -3.42 -5.36 -9.98
N ILE A 74 -3.54 -4.38 -9.06
CA ILE A 74 -2.59 -3.29 -8.91
C ILE A 74 -1.88 -3.34 -7.56
N VAL A 75 -0.61 -2.98 -7.56
CA VAL A 75 0.25 -2.97 -6.36
C VAL A 75 1.08 -1.69 -6.30
N CYS A 76 1.52 -1.34 -5.09
CA CYS A 76 2.60 -0.39 -4.83
C CYS A 76 3.63 -1.02 -3.91
N TYR A 77 4.89 -0.75 -4.18
CA TYR A 77 6.00 -1.03 -3.27
C TYR A 77 6.66 0.29 -2.93
N VAL A 78 6.62 0.69 -1.66
CA VAL A 78 7.17 1.97 -1.19
C VAL A 78 8.20 1.72 -0.11
N ASP A 79 9.38 2.29 -0.29
CA ASP A 79 10.47 2.15 0.66
C ASP A 79 10.28 3.10 1.85
N THR A 80 10.44 2.58 3.05
CA THR A 80 10.28 3.31 4.31
C THR A 80 11.42 2.96 5.26
N LYS A 81 11.57 3.71 6.36
CA LYS A 81 12.62 3.45 7.36
C LYS A 81 12.56 2.04 7.96
N ASP A 82 11.37 1.44 8.01
CA ASP A 82 11.12 0.12 8.60
C ASP A 82 11.11 -1.01 7.55
N GLY A 83 11.44 -0.70 6.29
CA GLY A 83 11.44 -1.64 5.15
C GLY A 83 10.44 -1.27 4.06
N VAL A 84 10.19 -2.18 3.12
CA VAL A 84 9.32 -1.89 1.96
C VAL A 84 7.88 -2.25 2.27
N ILE A 85 6.98 -1.26 2.26
CA ILE A 85 5.54 -1.49 2.40
C ILE A 85 4.96 -1.92 1.06
N ASN A 86 4.12 -2.96 1.09
CA ASN A 86 3.30 -3.40 -0.03
C ASN A 86 1.88 -2.87 0.16
N LEU A 87 1.35 -2.20 -0.87
CA LEU A 87 -0.06 -1.87 -0.99
C LEU A 87 -0.67 -2.62 -2.17
N SER A 88 -1.89 -3.11 -2.01
CA SER A 88 -2.58 -3.86 -3.06
C SER A 88 -4.06 -3.48 -3.14
N SER A 89 -4.59 -3.43 -4.36
CA SER A 89 -6.02 -3.27 -4.62
C SER A 89 -6.40 -3.84 -6.00
N THR A 90 -7.67 -3.71 -6.37
CA THR A 90 -8.15 -4.04 -7.72
C THR A 90 -8.41 -2.76 -8.52
N SER A 91 -7.97 -2.70 -9.78
CA SER A 91 -8.13 -1.50 -10.62
C SER A 91 -9.57 -1.20 -11.00
N SER A 92 -10.46 -2.18 -10.88
CA SER A 92 -11.91 -2.02 -11.07
C SER A 92 -12.58 -1.31 -9.88
N GLU A 93 -12.01 -1.40 -8.68
CA GLU A 93 -12.50 -0.70 -7.48
C GLU A 93 -11.76 0.62 -7.24
N ILE A 94 -10.43 0.56 -7.29
CA ILE A 94 -9.50 1.66 -7.00
C ILE A 94 -8.68 1.96 -8.26
N PRO A 95 -8.85 3.13 -8.88
CA PRO A 95 -7.97 3.57 -9.96
C PRO A 95 -6.50 3.58 -9.52
N LEU A 96 -5.57 3.25 -10.44
CA LEU A 96 -4.14 3.26 -10.15
C LEU A 96 -3.66 4.60 -9.59
N GLU A 97 -4.18 5.71 -10.11
CA GLU A 97 -3.88 7.07 -9.61
C GLU A 97 -4.25 7.25 -8.14
N THR A 98 -5.38 6.71 -7.69
CA THR A 98 -5.81 6.75 -6.30
C THR A 98 -4.90 5.90 -5.42
N LEU A 99 -4.49 4.72 -5.90
CA LEU A 99 -3.54 3.88 -5.16
C LEU A 99 -2.16 4.55 -5.03
N VAL A 100 -1.69 5.21 -6.10
CA VAL A 100 -0.44 6.00 -6.08
C VAL A 100 -0.52 7.15 -5.08
N ALA A 101 -1.62 7.91 -5.09
CA ALA A 101 -1.82 9.01 -4.15
C ALA A 101 -1.87 8.50 -2.70
N PHE A 102 -2.61 7.43 -2.46
CA PHE A 102 -2.69 6.80 -1.13
C PHE A 102 -1.32 6.32 -0.65
N ALA A 103 -0.54 5.68 -1.53
CA ALA A 103 0.81 5.21 -1.22
C ALA A 103 1.75 6.35 -0.84
N ASN A 104 1.66 7.51 -1.52
CA ASN A 104 2.43 8.70 -1.18
C ASN A 104 2.06 9.25 0.21
N GLU A 105 0.77 9.41 0.48
CA GLU A 105 0.28 9.94 1.75
C GLU A 105 0.60 9.01 2.93
N LEU A 106 0.42 7.68 2.73
CA LEU A 106 0.80 6.70 3.74
C LEU A 106 2.30 6.73 4.02
N ALA A 107 3.13 6.75 2.96
CA ALA A 107 4.58 6.80 3.09
C ALA A 107 5.05 8.09 3.80
N ALA A 108 4.42 9.22 3.50
CA ALA A 108 4.67 10.46 4.20
C ALA A 108 4.33 10.33 5.70
N ALA A 109 3.18 9.72 6.04
CA ALA A 109 2.74 9.56 7.43
C ALA A 109 3.58 8.58 8.26
N VAL A 110 4.11 7.50 7.66
CA VAL A 110 5.00 6.55 8.35
C VAL A 110 6.47 6.97 8.32
N GLY A 111 6.84 7.84 7.37
CA GLY A 111 8.17 8.41 7.19
C GLY A 111 8.41 9.69 8.00
N VAL A 112 7.44 10.17 8.78
CA VAL A 112 7.67 11.26 9.74
C VAL A 112 8.41 10.70 10.95
N GLU A 113 9.63 11.18 11.16
CA GLU A 113 10.29 11.27 12.47
C GLU A 113 10.50 12.73 12.83
#